data_AF-A0A3S7GV42-F1
#
_entry.id   AF-A0A3S7GV42-F1
#
_cell.length_a   1.000
_cell.length_b   1.000
_cell.length_c   1.000
_cell.angle_alpha   90.00
_cell.angle_beta   90.00
_cell.angle_gamma   90.00
#
_symmetry.space_group_name_H-M   'P 1'
#
loop_
_entity.id
_entity.type
_entity.pdbx_description
1 polymer ?
#
loop_
_entity_poly.entity_id
_entity_poly.type
_entity_poly.pdbx_seq_one_letter_code
_entity_poly.pdbx_strand_id
1 'polypeptide(L)'
;MKQSKDLERLLKSLDGQKYGAYKRMKGIYQFDQFRLAIDHVQVDPFAPPSKMRVIIGKHETEIPNELLDTKDKRIATSDFLTRTVDTQLKHFNRTVKGSGKNGKIFIDHPGQEILERTSVVINDKDIEIRIEVGLPAAGRKILGKVASHTIIHGIPQMVEKAIRYENLNQQALNEQVALKLDQTYIRQQLETEHLVAFVANGSILPRKSGVSDAPMKSAIQFTSPKKFEHTFNLPSGRAVTGMAIPQGITLIVGGGYHGKSTLLEALERSVYDHIQHDGREFVVTQHDAMKIRAEDGRNVENVDISPFIDNLPGKKDTTHFSTENASGSTSQATNVIEALEAESSLLLVDEDTSATNFMIRDGRMQQLIAPEKEPITPFSNKVKSLYEDYNVSTILIVGGSGDYFDVADQVLMMDEYHLKDVTEEAKEIANTDGYKREIDGDQSFGVLSHRIPLTDSFSKKGKEKRFKAKGLHSIMYGHDPINLTGLEQLVDDSQTNAITVMLDYFRRHGINNQNSIIQATNEMYHLIEHEGLEALSHFNGHPGHLALPRKQEFIGTLNRYRGLKVK
;
A
#
# COMPACT_ATOMS: atom_id res chain seq x y z
N MET A 1 35.04 -1.09 -21.99
CA MET A 1 33.60 -0.70 -21.90
C MET A 1 33.24 0.10 -23.15
N LYS A 2 32.04 -0.04 -23.71
CA LYS A 2 31.63 0.75 -24.89
C LYS A 2 31.42 2.20 -24.47
N GLN A 3 31.74 3.16 -25.33
CA GLN A 3 31.59 4.59 -25.03
C GLN A 3 30.24 5.11 -25.57
N SER A 4 29.75 6.23 -25.03
CA SER A 4 28.53 6.91 -25.51
C SER A 4 28.59 7.22 -27.01
N LYS A 5 29.76 7.61 -27.53
CA LYS A 5 30.03 7.83 -28.96
C LYS A 5 29.83 6.58 -29.81
N ASP A 6 30.09 5.39 -29.26
CA ASP A 6 29.83 4.13 -29.97
C ASP A 6 28.33 3.85 -30.07
N LEU A 7 27.57 4.16 -29.01
CA LEU A 7 26.11 4.08 -29.02
C LEU A 7 25.50 5.07 -30.01
N GLU A 8 26.00 6.30 -30.04
CA GLU A 8 25.54 7.33 -30.98
C GLU A 8 25.73 6.89 -32.44
N ARG A 9 26.94 6.42 -32.81
CA ARG A 9 27.23 5.89 -34.16
C ARG A 9 26.34 4.71 -34.48
N LEU A 10 26.14 3.79 -33.53
CA LEU A 10 25.26 2.64 -33.70
C LEU A 10 23.83 3.11 -33.99
N LEU A 11 23.24 3.97 -33.15
CA LEU A 11 21.88 4.46 -33.32
C LEU A 11 21.68 5.16 -34.68
N LYS A 12 22.62 6.01 -35.09
CA LYS A 12 22.60 6.65 -36.41
C LYS A 12 22.69 5.63 -37.55
N SER A 13 23.48 4.57 -37.41
CA SER A 13 23.57 3.50 -38.43
C SER A 13 22.30 2.66 -38.55
N LEU A 14 21.48 2.58 -37.49
CA LEU A 14 20.23 1.84 -37.47
C LEU A 14 19.07 2.59 -38.16
N ASP A 15 19.24 3.86 -38.50
CA ASP A 15 18.22 4.70 -39.13
C ASP A 15 17.66 4.04 -40.41
N GLY A 16 16.33 3.97 -40.50
CA GLY A 16 15.61 3.34 -41.61
C GLY A 16 15.59 1.80 -41.60
N GLN A 17 16.36 1.13 -40.73
CA GLN A 17 16.36 -0.33 -40.63
C GLN A 17 15.08 -0.88 -39.97
N LYS A 18 14.88 -2.20 -40.03
CA LYS A 18 13.77 -2.88 -39.34
C LYS A 18 13.92 -2.74 -37.82
N TYR A 19 12.80 -2.53 -37.13
CA TYR A 19 12.75 -2.27 -35.69
C TYR A 19 13.55 -3.24 -34.81
N GLY A 20 13.53 -4.54 -35.13
CA GLY A 20 14.26 -5.56 -34.39
C GLY A 20 15.79 -5.33 -34.33
N ALA A 21 16.34 -4.49 -35.22
CA ALA A 21 17.75 -4.14 -35.21
C ALA A 21 18.17 -3.33 -33.96
N TYR A 22 17.23 -2.68 -33.26
CA TYR A 22 17.50 -2.05 -31.96
C TYR A 22 18.11 -3.02 -30.95
N LYS A 23 17.85 -4.34 -31.04
CA LYS A 23 18.46 -5.34 -30.12
C LYS A 23 19.99 -5.28 -30.06
N ARG A 24 20.65 -4.74 -31.10
CA ARG A 24 22.10 -4.52 -31.14
C ARG A 24 22.61 -3.50 -30.11
N MET A 25 21.72 -2.64 -29.60
CA MET A 25 22.06 -1.63 -28.58
C MET A 25 22.17 -2.22 -27.16
N LYS A 26 21.81 -3.48 -26.95
CA LYS A 26 21.88 -4.09 -25.61
C LYS A 26 23.33 -4.06 -25.09
N GLY A 27 23.51 -3.63 -23.85
CA GLY A 27 24.82 -3.55 -23.21
C GLY A 27 24.97 -2.34 -22.29
N ILE A 28 26.18 -2.13 -21.80
CA ILE A 28 26.54 -1.01 -20.91
C ILE A 28 27.45 -0.04 -21.68
N TYR A 29 27.14 1.24 -21.58
CA TYR A 29 27.83 2.34 -22.24
C TYR A 29 28.28 3.39 -21.23
N GLN A 30 29.56 3.76 -21.26
CA GLN A 30 30.09 4.85 -20.45
C GLN A 30 29.69 6.20 -21.07
N PHE A 31 29.07 7.04 -20.27
CA PHE A 31 28.92 8.48 -20.49
C PHE A 31 29.89 9.22 -19.57
N ASP A 32 30.01 10.53 -19.71
CA ASP A 32 31.01 11.28 -18.94
C ASP A 32 30.74 11.23 -17.42
N GLN A 33 29.47 11.30 -17.01
CA GLN A 33 29.05 11.36 -15.60
C GLN A 33 28.33 10.09 -15.11
N PHE A 34 28.12 9.08 -15.97
CA PHE A 34 27.32 7.91 -15.62
C PHE A 34 27.54 6.73 -16.57
N ARG A 35 27.04 5.56 -16.19
CA ARG A 35 26.93 4.37 -17.06
C ARG A 35 25.47 4.14 -17.44
N LEU A 36 25.20 3.99 -18.72
CA LEU A 36 23.89 3.59 -19.23
C LEU A 36 23.88 2.08 -19.48
N ALA A 37 23.08 1.34 -18.72
CA ALA A 37 22.78 -0.06 -19.00
C ALA A 37 21.46 -0.19 -19.75
N ILE A 38 21.48 -0.81 -20.94
CA ILE A 38 20.28 -1.10 -21.72
C ILE A 38 19.96 -2.59 -21.51
N ASP A 39 19.09 -2.89 -20.54
CA ASP A 39 18.84 -4.25 -20.07
C ASP A 39 17.84 -4.98 -20.96
N HIS A 40 16.77 -4.29 -21.36
CA HIS A 40 15.72 -4.84 -22.22
C HIS A 40 15.39 -3.88 -23.36
N VAL A 41 15.39 -4.41 -24.59
CA VAL A 41 15.00 -3.67 -25.78
C VAL A 41 13.62 -4.15 -26.21
N GLN A 42 12.66 -3.24 -26.29
CA GLN A 42 11.29 -3.56 -26.70
C GLN A 42 11.25 -4.22 -28.08
N VAL A 43 10.39 -5.23 -28.23
CA VAL A 43 10.37 -6.09 -29.43
C VAL A 43 9.72 -5.43 -30.65
N ASP A 44 8.83 -4.46 -30.41
CA ASP A 44 8.14 -3.67 -31.41
C ASP A 44 7.80 -2.25 -30.87
N PRO A 45 7.40 -1.30 -31.72
CA PRO A 45 7.10 0.08 -31.31
C PRO A 45 5.92 0.24 -30.34
N PHE A 46 5.01 -0.73 -30.29
CA PHE A 46 3.79 -0.72 -29.47
C PHE A 46 3.91 -1.57 -28.19
N ALA A 47 4.94 -2.42 -28.11
CA ALA A 47 5.31 -3.13 -26.91
C ALA A 47 5.65 -2.17 -25.74
N PRO A 48 5.63 -2.67 -24.49
CA PRO A 48 6.17 -1.92 -23.35
C PRO A 48 7.57 -1.37 -23.68
N PRO A 49 7.89 -0.14 -23.25
CA PRO A 49 9.18 0.51 -23.51
C PRO A 49 10.41 -0.33 -23.18
N SER A 50 11.53 0.06 -23.77
CA SER A 50 12.82 -0.51 -23.44
C SER A 50 13.22 -0.12 -22.01
N LYS A 51 13.68 -1.09 -21.22
CA LYS A 51 14.11 -0.86 -19.84
C LYS A 51 15.60 -0.56 -19.81
N MET A 52 15.95 0.56 -19.18
CA MET A 52 17.32 1.04 -19.06
C MET A 52 17.61 1.50 -17.63
N ARG A 53 18.89 1.47 -17.26
CA ARG A 53 19.36 1.98 -15.98
C ARG A 53 20.46 3.00 -16.21
N VAL A 54 20.32 4.13 -15.53
CA VAL A 54 21.36 5.15 -15.42
C VAL A 54 22.05 4.90 -14.08
N ILE A 55 23.32 4.53 -14.11
CA ILE A 55 24.10 4.13 -12.94
C ILE A 55 25.17 5.18 -12.70
N ILE A 56 25.08 5.89 -11.60
CA ILE A 56 25.94 7.03 -11.25
C ILE A 56 26.69 6.67 -9.97
N GLY A 57 28.01 6.93 -9.92
CA GLY A 57 28.76 6.76 -8.68
C GLY A 57 28.24 7.74 -7.63
N LYS A 58 28.01 7.30 -6.40
CA LYS A 58 27.46 8.15 -5.33
C LYS A 58 28.28 9.43 -5.09
N HIS A 59 29.60 9.35 -5.25
CA HIS A 59 30.49 10.52 -5.15
C HIS A 59 30.31 11.53 -6.30
N GLU A 60 29.83 11.09 -7.47
CA GLU A 60 29.59 11.95 -8.63
C GLU A 60 28.28 12.76 -8.48
N THR A 61 27.37 12.39 -7.58
CA THR A 61 26.14 13.16 -7.35
C THR A 61 26.32 14.29 -6.35
N GLU A 62 27.37 14.21 -5.53
CA GLU A 62 27.67 15.15 -4.43
C GLU A 62 26.54 15.29 -3.40
N ILE A 63 25.59 14.35 -3.37
CA ILE A 63 24.54 14.32 -2.35
C ILE A 63 25.19 14.00 -1.00
N PRO A 64 25.00 14.85 0.03
CA PRO A 64 25.59 14.63 1.35
C PRO A 64 25.28 13.25 1.92
N ASN A 65 26.28 12.58 2.49
CA ASN A 65 26.11 11.26 3.08
C ASN A 65 25.10 11.24 4.24
N GLU A 66 24.95 12.36 4.96
CA GLU A 66 23.97 12.53 6.03
C GLU A 66 22.51 12.43 5.56
N LEU A 67 22.25 12.51 4.25
CA LEU A 67 20.93 12.28 3.66
C LEU A 67 20.74 10.84 3.18
N LEU A 68 21.76 9.98 3.33
CA LEU A 68 21.83 8.66 2.70
C LEU A 68 22.39 7.57 3.65
N ASP A 69 22.67 7.90 4.90
CA ASP A 69 23.34 7.03 5.89
C ASP A 69 22.39 6.03 6.56
N THR A 70 21.08 6.29 6.57
CA THR A 70 20.05 5.35 7.05
C THR A 70 19.06 4.95 5.96
N LYS A 71 18.35 3.82 6.16
CA LYS A 71 17.35 3.33 5.21
C LYS A 71 16.23 4.34 4.95
N ASP A 72 15.65 4.94 5.99
CA ASP A 72 14.58 5.93 5.83
C ASP A 72 15.01 7.15 5.02
N LYS A 73 16.23 7.64 5.25
CA LYS A 73 16.76 8.78 4.50
C LYS A 73 17.04 8.41 3.03
N ARG A 74 17.50 7.19 2.76
CA ARG A 74 17.61 6.65 1.39
C ARG A 74 16.24 6.57 0.72
N ILE A 75 15.20 6.08 1.41
CA ILE A 75 13.82 6.03 0.88
C ILE A 75 13.32 7.44 0.54
N ALA A 76 13.43 8.39 1.48
CA ALA A 76 13.01 9.78 1.26
C ALA A 76 13.76 10.43 0.10
N THR A 77 15.07 10.23 0.02
CA THR A 77 15.90 10.78 -1.06
C THR A 77 15.57 10.11 -2.40
N SER A 78 15.39 8.79 -2.44
CA SER A 78 14.97 8.06 -3.64
C SER A 78 13.62 8.53 -4.17
N ASP A 79 12.64 8.74 -3.29
CA ASP A 79 11.34 9.31 -3.66
C ASP A 79 11.49 10.73 -4.24
N PHE A 80 12.27 11.60 -3.58
CA PHE A 80 12.52 12.96 -4.04
C PHE A 80 13.17 12.99 -5.43
N LEU A 81 14.19 12.17 -5.63
CA LEU A 81 14.88 12.03 -6.92
C LEU A 81 13.93 11.45 -7.99
N THR A 82 13.09 10.48 -7.64
CA THR A 82 12.08 9.93 -8.57
C THR A 82 11.13 11.02 -9.06
N ARG A 83 10.59 11.84 -8.16
CA ARG A 83 9.69 12.96 -8.48
C ARG A 83 10.38 14.05 -9.30
N THR A 84 11.64 14.34 -8.98
CA THR A 84 12.46 15.32 -9.71
C THR A 84 12.73 14.83 -11.14
N VAL A 85 13.12 13.57 -11.31
CA VAL A 85 13.31 12.94 -12.63
C VAL A 85 12.01 12.94 -13.42
N ASP A 86 10.89 12.50 -12.84
CA ASP A 86 9.58 12.52 -13.52
C ASP A 86 9.22 13.94 -14.02
N THR A 87 9.42 14.95 -13.18
CA THR A 87 9.18 16.35 -13.54
C THR A 87 10.05 16.78 -14.74
N GLN A 88 11.36 16.50 -14.70
CA GLN A 88 12.26 16.83 -15.81
C GLN A 88 11.89 16.07 -17.09
N LEU A 89 11.53 14.79 -16.97
CA LEU A 89 11.10 13.97 -18.10
C LEU A 89 9.78 14.45 -18.70
N LYS A 90 8.83 14.95 -17.89
CA LYS A 90 7.60 15.60 -18.39
C LYS A 90 7.93 16.83 -19.24
N HIS A 91 8.88 17.66 -18.81
CA HIS A 91 9.32 18.81 -19.62
C HIS A 91 9.99 18.36 -20.93
N PHE A 92 10.90 17.40 -20.88
CA PHE A 92 11.55 16.83 -22.06
C PHE A 92 10.52 16.19 -23.03
N ASN A 93 9.59 15.40 -22.52
CA ASN A 93 8.59 14.71 -23.33
C ASN A 93 7.63 15.66 -24.06
N ARG A 94 7.42 16.88 -23.56
CA ARG A 94 6.64 17.94 -24.25
C ARG A 94 7.34 18.46 -25.50
N THR A 95 8.67 18.38 -25.59
CA THR A 95 9.42 18.80 -26.78
C THR A 95 9.49 17.70 -27.85
N VAL A 96 9.08 16.47 -27.52
CA VAL A 96 9.11 15.32 -28.43
C VAL A 96 7.83 15.27 -29.27
N LYS A 97 7.97 15.31 -30.60
CA LYS A 97 6.85 15.31 -31.56
C LYS A 97 6.18 13.94 -31.79
N GLY A 98 6.66 12.88 -31.14
CA GLY A 98 6.17 11.50 -31.33
C GLY A 98 4.84 11.20 -30.61
N SER A 99 3.99 10.38 -31.22
CA SER A 99 2.73 9.91 -30.61
C SER A 99 2.97 8.80 -29.59
N GLY A 100 2.09 8.71 -28.58
CA GLY A 100 2.20 7.70 -27.53
C GLY A 100 3.54 7.75 -26.80
N LYS A 101 4.23 6.61 -26.76
CA LYS A 101 5.54 6.42 -26.10
C LYS A 101 6.75 6.71 -27.01
N ASN A 102 6.52 6.96 -28.30
CA ASN A 102 7.56 7.08 -29.32
C ASN A 102 8.52 8.25 -29.05
N GLY A 103 9.79 7.95 -28.80
CA GLY A 103 10.86 8.93 -28.55
C GLY A 103 10.84 9.54 -27.14
N LYS A 104 9.99 9.04 -26.25
CA LYS A 104 9.81 9.55 -24.87
C LYS A 104 10.52 8.68 -23.84
N ILE A 105 10.82 9.30 -22.70
CA ILE A 105 11.48 8.67 -21.56
C ILE A 105 10.54 8.74 -20.37
N PHE A 106 10.43 7.67 -19.61
CA PHE A 106 9.52 7.51 -18.48
C PHE A 106 10.27 6.97 -17.27
N ILE A 107 9.77 7.28 -16.09
CA ILE A 107 10.13 6.68 -14.80
C ILE A 107 8.82 6.35 -14.08
N ASP A 108 8.88 5.59 -12.99
CA ASP A 108 7.74 5.43 -12.08
C ASP A 108 7.19 6.80 -11.63
N HIS A 109 5.88 6.88 -11.40
CA HIS A 109 5.21 8.15 -11.07
C HIS A 109 4.50 8.04 -9.72
N PRO A 110 5.20 8.37 -8.61
CA PRO A 110 4.64 8.26 -7.27
C PRO A 110 3.43 9.16 -7.05
N GLY A 111 2.45 8.66 -6.29
CA GLY A 111 1.31 9.40 -5.73
C GLY A 111 1.70 10.33 -4.57
N GLN A 112 0.82 10.49 -3.59
CA GLN A 112 1.09 11.36 -2.43
C GLN A 112 1.97 10.67 -1.38
N GLU A 113 2.01 9.34 -1.41
CA GLU A 113 2.71 8.50 -0.45
C GLU A 113 4.20 8.34 -0.82
N ILE A 114 5.04 8.26 0.20
CA ILE A 114 6.46 7.95 0.11
C ILE A 114 6.63 6.44 0.34
N LEU A 115 6.94 5.70 -0.73
CA LEU A 115 7.13 4.24 -0.69
C LEU A 115 8.58 3.86 -1.04
N GLU A 116 9.06 2.74 -0.51
CA GLU A 116 10.29 2.11 -1.00
C GLU A 116 10.06 1.57 -2.41
N ARG A 117 10.87 2.04 -3.38
CA ARG A 117 10.65 1.82 -4.81
C ARG A 117 11.91 1.40 -5.53
N THR A 118 11.72 0.73 -6.66
CA THR A 118 12.81 0.36 -7.58
C THR A 118 13.17 1.45 -8.58
N SER A 119 12.43 2.56 -8.66
CA SER A 119 12.64 3.63 -9.65
C SER A 119 13.96 4.36 -9.47
N VAL A 120 14.32 4.68 -8.23
CA VAL A 120 15.63 5.19 -7.84
C VAL A 120 16.12 4.36 -6.67
N VAL A 121 17.21 3.63 -6.88
CA VAL A 121 17.81 2.78 -5.84
C VAL A 121 19.15 3.38 -5.45
N ILE A 122 19.35 3.59 -4.14
CA ILE A 122 20.58 4.15 -3.58
C ILE A 122 21.27 3.06 -2.78
N ASN A 123 22.35 2.53 -3.35
CA ASN A 123 23.20 1.53 -2.71
C ASN A 123 24.45 2.22 -2.15
N ASP A 124 25.33 1.45 -1.51
CA ASP A 124 26.53 2.01 -0.87
C ASP A 124 27.51 2.66 -1.85
N LYS A 125 27.49 2.24 -3.12
CA LYS A 125 28.44 2.70 -4.16
C LYS A 125 27.80 3.58 -5.23
N ASP A 126 26.60 3.22 -5.66
CA ASP A 126 25.97 3.75 -6.86
C ASP A 126 24.53 4.22 -6.55
N ILE A 127 24.09 5.24 -7.29
CA ILE A 127 22.67 5.61 -7.43
C ILE A 127 22.21 5.10 -8.80
N GLU A 128 21.16 4.30 -8.80
CA GLU A 128 20.60 3.67 -9.99
C GLU A 128 19.21 4.23 -10.28
N ILE A 129 19.05 4.89 -11.44
CA ILE A 129 17.77 5.43 -11.90
C ILE A 129 17.25 4.51 -13.01
N ARG A 130 16.10 3.90 -12.77
CA ARG A 130 15.49 2.92 -13.65
C ARG A 130 14.44 3.60 -14.52
N ILE A 131 14.75 3.71 -15.82
CA ILE A 131 13.92 4.42 -16.79
C ILE A 131 13.43 3.49 -17.90
N GLU A 132 12.31 3.89 -18.48
CA GLU A 132 11.70 3.27 -19.63
C GLU A 132 11.82 4.21 -20.84
N VAL A 133 12.40 3.74 -21.94
CA VAL A 133 12.59 4.54 -23.16
C VAL A 133 11.78 3.92 -24.30
N GLY A 134 10.80 4.67 -24.80
CA GLY A 134 10.05 4.28 -25.98
C GLY A 134 10.88 4.55 -27.23
N LEU A 135 11.44 3.48 -27.81
CA LEU A 135 12.38 3.62 -28.93
C LEU A 135 11.66 4.11 -30.20
N PRO A 136 12.17 5.15 -30.85
CA PRO A 136 11.40 5.82 -31.89
C PRO A 136 11.39 5.08 -33.22
N ALA A 137 10.24 5.11 -33.88
CA ALA A 137 10.02 4.46 -35.17
C ALA A 137 8.92 5.13 -36.01
N ALA A 138 9.01 4.98 -37.33
CA ALA A 138 7.95 5.26 -38.29
C ALA A 138 7.39 3.93 -38.80
N GLY A 139 6.22 3.53 -38.28
CA GLY A 139 5.77 2.14 -38.41
C GLY A 139 6.79 1.20 -37.80
N ARG A 140 7.34 0.26 -38.57
CA ARG A 140 8.39 -0.68 -38.12
C ARG A 140 9.80 -0.30 -38.57
N LYS A 141 10.00 0.92 -39.07
CA LYS A 141 11.32 1.44 -39.45
C LYS A 141 11.89 2.30 -38.32
N ILE A 142 13.13 2.03 -37.94
CA ILE A 142 13.86 2.74 -36.88
C ILE A 142 14.06 4.22 -37.28
N LEU A 143 13.76 5.13 -36.35
CA LEU A 143 14.16 6.54 -36.44
C LEU A 143 15.44 6.73 -35.61
N GLY A 144 16.55 6.26 -36.15
CA GLY A 144 17.84 6.15 -35.46
C GLY A 144 18.41 7.50 -35.05
N LYS A 145 18.20 8.54 -35.88
CA LYS A 145 18.58 9.92 -35.53
C LYS A 145 17.79 10.46 -34.35
N VAL A 146 16.49 10.16 -34.28
CA VAL A 146 15.63 10.55 -33.15
C VAL A 146 16.03 9.79 -31.89
N ALA A 147 16.29 8.48 -32.02
CA ALA A 147 16.76 7.66 -30.90
C ALA A 147 18.09 8.17 -30.34
N SER A 148 19.01 8.53 -31.22
CA SER A 148 20.27 9.17 -30.87
C SER A 148 20.02 10.46 -30.09
N HIS A 149 19.13 11.34 -30.55
CA HIS A 149 18.82 12.56 -29.81
C HIS A 149 18.21 12.27 -28.42
N THR A 150 17.24 11.37 -28.34
CA THR A 150 16.60 11.00 -27.07
C THR A 150 17.59 10.44 -26.06
N ILE A 151 18.48 9.53 -26.46
CA ILE A 151 19.39 8.84 -25.54
C ILE A 151 20.66 9.66 -25.26
N ILE A 152 21.28 10.23 -26.31
CA ILE A 152 22.59 10.90 -26.20
C ILE A 152 22.45 12.33 -25.66
N HIS A 153 21.29 12.97 -25.81
CA HIS A 153 21.06 14.32 -25.25
C HIS A 153 20.04 14.32 -24.12
N GLY A 154 18.93 13.59 -24.26
CA GLY A 154 17.85 13.59 -23.27
C GLY A 154 18.26 13.01 -21.92
N ILE A 155 18.95 11.86 -21.90
CA ILE A 155 19.36 11.22 -20.63
C ILE A 155 20.41 12.06 -19.89
N PRO A 156 21.51 12.53 -20.51
CA PRO A 156 22.48 13.39 -19.81
C PRO A 156 21.85 14.68 -19.27
N GLN A 157 20.95 15.33 -20.00
CA GLN A 157 20.25 16.52 -19.51
C GLN A 157 19.36 16.23 -18.30
N MET A 158 18.72 15.05 -18.25
CA MET A 158 17.96 14.62 -17.09
C MET A 158 18.88 14.38 -15.90
N VAL A 159 20.01 13.69 -16.07
CA VAL A 159 20.98 13.44 -14.99
C VAL A 159 21.50 14.75 -14.41
N GLU A 160 21.92 15.67 -15.27
CA GLU A 160 22.43 16.97 -14.87
C GLU A 160 21.41 17.75 -14.02
N LYS A 161 20.16 17.83 -14.48
CA LYS A 161 19.12 18.66 -13.83
C LYS A 161 18.41 17.99 -12.66
N ALA A 162 18.35 16.67 -12.62
CA ALA A 162 17.50 15.93 -11.69
C ALA A 162 18.25 15.16 -10.61
N ILE A 163 19.58 15.07 -10.67
CA ILE A 163 20.37 14.18 -9.80
C ILE A 163 21.58 14.88 -9.16
N ARG A 164 22.26 15.78 -9.86
CA ARG A 164 23.43 16.51 -9.33
C ARG A 164 22.97 17.43 -8.19
N TYR A 165 23.55 17.28 -7.00
CA TYR A 165 23.09 17.96 -5.78
C TYR A 165 23.08 19.49 -5.91
N GLU A 166 24.04 20.07 -6.64
CA GLU A 166 24.09 21.50 -6.94
C GLU A 166 22.86 22.02 -7.71
N ASN A 167 22.21 21.17 -8.50
CA ASN A 167 21.04 21.49 -9.31
C ASN A 167 19.71 21.09 -8.65
N LEU A 168 19.75 20.35 -7.54
CA LEU A 168 18.56 19.99 -6.78
C LEU A 168 18.06 21.17 -5.96
N ASN A 169 16.75 21.17 -5.66
CA ASN A 169 16.24 22.01 -4.57
C ASN A 169 16.69 21.39 -3.24
N GLN A 170 17.87 21.78 -2.77
CA GLN A 170 18.52 21.24 -1.57
C GLN A 170 17.66 21.47 -0.32
N GLN A 171 17.01 22.62 -0.22
CA GLN A 171 16.11 22.92 0.89
C GLN A 171 14.93 21.93 0.91
N ALA A 172 14.25 21.74 -0.23
CA ALA A 172 13.12 20.80 -0.31
C ALA A 172 13.54 19.35 -0.05
N LEU A 173 14.74 18.94 -0.51
CA LEU A 173 15.27 17.60 -0.20
C LEU A 173 15.50 17.43 1.30
N ASN A 174 16.15 18.39 1.96
CA ASN A 174 16.37 18.37 3.41
C ASN A 174 15.05 18.35 4.18
N GLU A 175 14.06 19.15 3.76
CA GLU A 175 12.73 19.18 4.36
C GLU A 175 11.98 17.85 4.21
N GLN A 176 12.05 17.20 3.04
CA GLN A 176 11.44 15.88 2.82
C GLN A 176 12.12 14.79 3.66
N VAL A 177 13.45 14.79 3.74
CA VAL A 177 14.18 13.84 4.58
C VAL A 177 13.83 14.03 6.06
N ALA A 178 13.81 15.28 6.55
CA ALA A 178 13.40 15.59 7.92
C ALA A 178 11.95 15.16 8.19
N LEU A 179 11.02 15.44 7.26
CA LEU A 179 9.63 15.06 7.37
C LEU A 179 9.43 13.54 7.43
N LYS A 180 10.16 12.77 6.61
CA LYS A 180 10.13 11.29 6.68
C LYS A 180 10.59 10.80 8.05
N LEU A 181 11.68 11.34 8.58
CA LEU A 181 12.19 10.95 9.90
C LEU A 181 11.21 11.32 11.03
N ASP A 182 10.57 12.47 10.94
CA ASP A 182 9.55 12.89 11.89
C ASP A 182 8.32 11.95 11.86
N GLN A 183 7.85 11.58 10.67
CA GLN A 183 6.73 10.63 10.52
C GLN A 183 7.10 9.23 11.04
N THR A 184 8.31 8.74 10.72
CA THR A 184 8.83 7.48 11.28
C THR A 184 8.89 7.55 12.81
N TYR A 185 9.37 8.66 13.37
CA TYR A 185 9.46 8.85 14.81
C TYR A 185 8.08 8.82 15.48
N ILE A 186 7.09 9.56 14.97
CA ILE A 186 5.72 9.53 15.51
C ILE A 186 5.20 8.10 15.49
N ARG A 187 5.38 7.36 14.39
CA ARG A 187 4.92 5.98 14.28
C ARG A 187 5.54 5.05 15.31
N GLN A 188 6.84 5.21 15.58
CA GLN A 188 7.51 4.48 16.67
C GLN A 188 6.96 4.88 18.04
N GLN A 189 6.67 6.17 18.26
CA GLN A 189 6.08 6.62 19.51
C GLN A 189 4.66 6.08 19.73
N LEU A 190 3.89 5.83 18.66
CA LEU A 190 2.57 5.22 18.80
C LEU A 190 2.66 3.87 19.51
N GLU A 191 3.64 3.03 19.14
CA GLU A 191 3.86 1.73 19.79
C GLU A 191 4.28 1.90 21.26
N THR A 192 5.24 2.78 21.54
CA THR A 192 5.79 2.95 22.90
C THR A 192 4.81 3.62 23.88
N GLU A 193 3.91 4.46 23.37
CA GLU A 193 2.93 5.20 24.18
C GLU A 193 1.54 4.55 24.20
N HIS A 194 1.40 3.31 23.70
CA HIS A 194 0.13 2.57 23.63
C HIS A 194 -0.96 3.33 22.86
N LEU A 195 -0.58 3.90 21.71
CA LEU A 195 -1.46 4.59 20.77
C LEU A 195 -1.59 3.81 19.46
N VAL A 196 -2.70 4.05 18.75
CA VAL A 196 -2.98 3.41 17.46
C VAL A 196 -2.92 4.37 16.29
N ALA A 197 -3.12 5.67 16.54
CA ALA A 197 -2.98 6.71 15.55
C ALA A 197 -2.76 8.09 16.17
N PHE A 198 -2.25 9.01 15.35
CA PHE A 198 -2.13 10.43 15.64
C PHE A 198 -2.63 11.26 14.47
N VAL A 199 -3.37 12.34 14.76
CA VAL A 199 -3.91 13.28 13.77
C VAL A 199 -3.53 14.70 14.19
N ALA A 200 -2.55 15.30 13.51
CA ALA A 200 -2.10 16.66 13.84
C ALA A 200 -3.21 17.72 13.68
N ASN A 201 -3.26 18.69 14.59
CA ASN A 201 -4.06 19.90 14.42
C ASN A 201 -3.61 20.63 13.14
N GLY A 202 -4.56 21.19 12.39
CA GLY A 202 -4.26 21.86 11.12
C GLY A 202 -4.30 20.95 9.88
N SER A 203 -4.40 19.63 10.06
CA SER A 203 -4.42 18.66 8.95
C SER A 203 -5.60 18.90 8.00
N ILE A 204 -5.39 18.65 6.71
CA ILE A 204 -6.41 18.70 5.67
C ILE A 204 -6.71 17.26 5.25
N LEU A 205 -7.74 16.68 5.87
CA LEU A 205 -8.19 15.32 5.63
C LEU A 205 -8.91 15.14 4.28
N PRO A 206 -9.87 16.01 3.89
CA PRO A 206 -10.63 15.79 2.65
C PRO A 206 -9.76 15.96 1.40
N ARG A 207 -10.02 15.10 0.41
CA ARG A 207 -9.30 15.10 -0.87
C ARG A 207 -10.03 15.97 -1.90
N LYS A 208 -9.30 16.39 -2.93
CA LYS A 208 -9.75 17.33 -3.96
C LYS A 208 -10.95 16.80 -4.73
N SER A 209 -10.98 15.51 -5.05
CA SER A 209 -12.11 14.80 -5.66
C SER A 209 -11.90 13.29 -5.60
N GLY A 210 -12.95 12.50 -5.90
CA GLY A 210 -12.84 11.03 -5.94
C GLY A 210 -11.92 10.45 -7.03
N VAL A 211 -11.26 11.28 -7.84
CA VAL A 211 -10.26 10.86 -8.84
C VAL A 211 -8.91 11.56 -8.65
N SER A 212 -8.76 12.37 -7.60
CA SER A 212 -7.53 13.09 -7.29
C SER A 212 -7.29 13.06 -5.80
N ASP A 213 -6.29 12.29 -5.41
CA ASP A 213 -5.83 12.23 -4.03
C ASP A 213 -5.00 13.45 -3.61
N ALA A 214 -5.17 14.63 -4.21
CA ALA A 214 -4.54 15.86 -3.70
C ALA A 214 -5.41 16.44 -2.58
N PRO A 215 -4.90 17.25 -1.63
CA PRO A 215 -5.75 17.86 -0.61
C PRO A 215 -6.80 18.81 -1.20
N MET A 216 -7.97 18.84 -0.57
CA MET A 216 -9.02 19.81 -0.88
C MET A 216 -8.57 21.24 -0.53
N LYS A 217 -8.89 22.20 -1.40
CA LYS A 217 -8.64 23.62 -1.13
C LYS A 217 -9.75 24.20 -0.24
N SER A 218 -9.38 25.08 0.68
CA SER A 218 -10.33 25.75 1.58
C SER A 218 -11.16 24.80 2.45
N ALA A 219 -10.59 23.66 2.82
CA ALA A 219 -11.19 22.71 3.74
C ALA A 219 -11.14 23.20 5.20
N ILE A 220 -12.06 22.71 6.02
CA ILE A 220 -11.97 22.85 7.48
C ILE A 220 -10.79 22.01 7.95
N GLN A 221 -9.89 22.65 8.70
CA GLN A 221 -8.72 21.99 9.26
C GLN A 221 -9.10 21.16 10.47
N PHE A 222 -8.47 20.00 10.62
CA PHE A 222 -8.67 19.13 11.77
C PHE A 222 -8.24 19.83 13.07
N THR A 223 -9.03 19.66 14.13
CA THR A 223 -8.70 20.11 15.49
C THR A 223 -9.05 19.01 16.48
N SER A 224 -8.10 18.70 17.37
CA SER A 224 -8.23 17.67 18.40
C SER A 224 -9.22 18.09 19.50
N PRO A 225 -10.04 17.17 20.02
CA PRO A 225 -10.66 17.34 21.32
C PRO A 225 -9.57 17.43 22.40
N LYS A 226 -9.78 18.30 23.41
CA LYS A 226 -8.78 18.57 24.46
C LYS A 226 -8.30 17.32 25.21
N LYS A 227 -9.19 16.36 25.47
CA LYS A 227 -8.88 15.13 26.22
C LYS A 227 -7.84 14.25 25.50
N PHE A 228 -7.83 14.29 24.18
CA PHE A 228 -6.96 13.49 23.33
C PHE A 228 -5.79 14.29 22.77
N GLU A 229 -5.63 15.54 23.20
CA GLU A 229 -4.57 16.40 22.69
C GLU A 229 -3.21 15.98 23.26
N HIS A 230 -2.28 15.64 22.37
CA HIS A 230 -0.92 15.23 22.70
C HIS A 230 0.07 16.01 21.81
N THR A 231 1.28 16.25 22.32
CA THR A 231 2.34 16.96 21.58
C THR A 231 3.60 16.12 21.46
N PHE A 232 3.97 15.78 20.22
CA PHE A 232 5.25 15.15 19.93
C PHE A 232 6.32 16.20 19.67
N ASN A 233 7.46 16.08 20.35
CA ASN A 233 8.68 16.80 20.02
C ASN A 233 9.49 15.94 19.05
N LEU A 234 9.68 16.44 17.83
CA LEU A 234 10.17 15.67 16.70
C LEU A 234 11.68 15.82 16.50
N PRO A 235 12.36 14.83 15.89
CA PRO A 235 13.80 14.90 15.60
C PRO A 235 14.22 16.13 14.79
N SER A 236 13.34 16.66 13.93
CA SER A 236 13.59 17.91 13.20
C SER A 236 13.64 19.18 14.06
N GLY A 237 13.28 19.08 15.35
CA GLY A 237 13.12 20.21 16.28
C GLY A 237 11.72 20.85 16.24
N ARG A 238 10.80 20.31 15.44
CA ARG A 238 9.39 20.72 15.43
C ARG A 238 8.66 20.14 16.64
N ALA A 239 7.66 20.86 17.15
CA ALA A 239 6.65 20.30 18.04
C ALA A 239 5.33 20.24 17.28
N VAL A 240 4.66 19.09 17.29
CA VAL A 240 3.38 18.89 16.60
C VAL A 240 2.34 18.43 17.61
N THR A 241 1.29 19.23 17.75
CA THR A 241 0.16 18.97 18.64
C THR A 241 -1.03 18.45 17.84
N GLY A 242 -1.73 17.45 18.34
CA GLY A 242 -2.87 16.84 17.67
C GLY A 242 -3.57 15.80 18.52
N MET A 243 -4.49 15.07 17.90
CA MET A 243 -5.24 14.01 18.55
C MET A 243 -4.43 12.72 18.55
N ALA A 244 -4.10 12.20 19.73
CA ALA A 244 -3.57 10.85 19.93
C ALA A 244 -4.73 9.89 20.26
N ILE A 245 -4.90 8.84 19.47
CA ILE A 245 -5.91 7.80 19.70
C ILE A 245 -5.26 6.65 20.48
N PRO A 246 -5.67 6.37 21.73
CA PRO A 246 -5.18 5.24 22.52
C PRO A 246 -5.55 3.88 21.92
N GLN A 247 -4.79 2.85 22.30
CA GLN A 247 -5.22 1.46 22.14
C GLN A 247 -6.60 1.20 22.77
N GLY A 248 -7.33 0.23 22.22
CA GLY A 248 -8.70 -0.10 22.62
C GLY A 248 -9.70 0.10 21.48
N ILE A 249 -10.95 0.39 21.84
CA ILE A 249 -12.09 0.51 20.94
C ILE A 249 -12.52 1.98 20.86
N THR A 250 -12.26 2.60 19.72
CA THR A 250 -12.66 3.99 19.43
C THR A 250 -13.82 4.02 18.45
N LEU A 251 -14.91 4.67 18.83
CA LEU A 251 -16.03 4.93 17.91
C LEU A 251 -15.93 6.34 17.34
N ILE A 252 -16.19 6.46 16.04
CA ILE A 252 -16.39 7.74 15.36
C ILE A 252 -17.85 7.82 14.92
N VAL A 253 -18.63 8.65 15.60
CA VAL A 253 -20.08 8.81 15.40
C VAL A 253 -20.44 10.16 14.80
N GLY A 254 -21.72 10.34 14.43
CA GLY A 254 -22.23 11.60 13.90
C GLY A 254 -23.14 11.44 12.68
N GLY A 255 -23.76 12.54 12.25
CA GLY A 255 -24.67 12.55 11.10
C GLY A 255 -24.00 12.18 9.77
N GLY A 256 -24.81 11.80 8.78
CA GLY A 256 -24.34 11.61 7.40
C GLY A 256 -23.80 12.92 6.83
N TYR A 257 -22.66 12.87 6.13
CA TYR A 257 -21.95 14.04 5.56
C TYR A 257 -21.20 14.96 6.53
N HIS A 258 -21.03 14.57 7.81
CA HIS A 258 -20.29 15.39 8.79
C HIS A 258 -18.77 15.12 8.81
N GLY A 259 -18.25 14.25 7.94
CA GLY A 259 -16.80 13.99 7.80
C GLY A 259 -16.25 12.72 8.46
N LYS A 260 -17.11 11.78 8.90
CA LYS A 260 -16.69 10.50 9.51
C LYS A 260 -15.77 9.70 8.57
N SER A 261 -16.26 9.31 7.40
CA SER A 261 -15.50 8.50 6.44
C SER A 261 -14.24 9.22 5.97
N THR A 262 -14.25 10.55 5.87
CA THR A 262 -13.05 11.35 5.56
C THR A 262 -11.95 11.20 6.62
N LEU A 263 -12.31 11.15 7.91
CA LEU A 263 -11.34 10.90 8.98
C LEU A 263 -10.79 9.47 8.91
N LEU A 264 -11.65 8.47 8.73
CA LEU A 264 -11.20 7.08 8.62
C LEU A 264 -10.37 6.82 7.36
N GLU A 265 -10.72 7.43 6.22
CA GLU A 265 -9.93 7.41 4.98
C GLU A 265 -8.55 8.06 5.17
N ALA A 266 -8.45 9.12 5.97
CA ALA A 266 -7.14 9.68 6.31
C ALA A 266 -6.34 8.70 7.17
N LEU A 267 -6.95 8.09 8.18
CA LEU A 267 -6.32 7.11 9.06
C LEU A 267 -5.87 5.85 8.29
N GLU A 268 -6.67 5.31 7.38
CA GLU A 268 -6.33 4.10 6.62
C GLU A 268 -5.18 4.34 5.63
N ARG A 269 -5.04 5.55 5.07
CA ARG A 269 -3.93 5.93 4.17
C ARG A 269 -2.65 6.24 4.94
N SER A 270 -2.78 6.66 6.20
CA SER A 270 -1.67 7.06 7.08
C SER A 270 -0.88 5.89 7.67
N VAL A 271 -1.14 4.68 7.19
CA VAL A 271 -0.22 3.55 7.28
C VAL A 271 1.04 3.77 6.43
N TYR A 272 0.98 4.69 5.46
CA TYR A 272 2.11 5.20 4.70
C TYR A 272 2.46 6.63 5.13
N ASP A 273 3.72 7.00 4.88
CA ASP A 273 4.16 8.40 5.00
C ASP A 273 3.72 9.20 3.78
N HIS A 274 3.40 10.47 3.99
CA HIS A 274 2.97 11.38 2.93
C HIS A 274 4.02 12.46 2.66
N ILE A 275 4.00 13.00 1.44
CA ILE A 275 4.81 14.15 1.06
C ILE A 275 4.37 15.42 1.79
N GLN A 276 5.28 16.39 1.85
CA GLN A 276 4.97 17.73 2.34
C GLN A 276 3.81 18.36 1.56
N HIS A 277 2.92 19.06 2.26
CA HIS A 277 1.72 19.69 1.70
C HIS A 277 0.64 18.71 1.20
N ASP A 278 0.70 17.45 1.59
CA ASP A 278 -0.38 16.49 1.34
C ASP A 278 -1.65 16.79 2.16
N GLY A 279 -1.50 17.48 3.30
CA GLY A 279 -2.54 17.69 4.30
C GLY A 279 -2.60 16.58 5.35
N ARG A 280 -2.03 15.40 5.06
CA ARG A 280 -1.97 14.24 5.96
C ARG A 280 -0.54 13.89 6.40
N GLU A 281 0.45 14.75 6.15
CA GLU A 281 1.87 14.47 6.45
C GLU A 281 2.18 14.27 7.95
N PHE A 282 1.27 14.64 8.84
CA PHE A 282 1.33 14.33 10.27
C PHE A 282 0.05 13.64 10.77
N VAL A 283 -0.63 12.94 9.87
CA VAL A 283 -1.58 11.89 10.21
C VAL A 283 -0.81 10.58 10.12
N VAL A 284 -0.74 9.84 11.21
CA VAL A 284 0.10 8.64 11.31
C VAL A 284 -0.71 7.56 12.00
N THR A 285 -0.77 6.39 11.38
CA THR A 285 -1.44 5.20 11.92
C THR A 285 -0.41 4.08 12.06
N GLN A 286 -0.67 3.13 12.96
CA GLN A 286 0.11 1.88 13.05
C GLN A 286 0.27 1.24 11.66
N HIS A 287 1.50 0.84 11.33
CA HIS A 287 1.86 0.42 9.97
C HIS A 287 1.10 -0.82 9.50
N ASP A 288 0.68 -1.68 10.44
CA ASP A 288 -0.01 -2.94 10.22
C ASP A 288 -1.54 -2.81 10.25
N ALA A 289 -2.08 -1.60 10.41
CA ALA A 289 -3.52 -1.37 10.48
C ALA A 289 -4.23 -1.79 9.18
N MET A 290 -5.32 -2.54 9.30
CA MET A 290 -6.09 -3.06 8.18
C MET A 290 -7.52 -2.54 8.14
N LYS A 291 -7.93 -2.02 6.98
CA LYS A 291 -9.33 -1.71 6.68
C LYS A 291 -10.11 -3.00 6.41
N ILE A 292 -11.17 -3.21 7.20
CA ILE A 292 -12.06 -4.36 7.09
C ILE A 292 -13.39 -3.91 6.50
N ARG A 293 -13.88 -4.67 5.52
CA ARG A 293 -15.16 -4.46 4.84
C ARG A 293 -15.79 -5.77 4.41
N ALA A 294 -17.05 -5.73 3.97
CA ALA A 294 -17.69 -6.85 3.29
C ALA A 294 -17.20 -6.95 1.82
N GLU A 295 -17.07 -8.20 1.34
CA GLU A 295 -16.64 -8.54 -0.01
C GLU A 295 -17.46 -9.71 -0.58
N ASP A 296 -18.70 -9.43 -0.97
CA ASP A 296 -19.58 -10.42 -1.60
C ASP A 296 -18.92 -11.11 -2.81
N GLY A 297 -19.00 -12.43 -2.83
CA GLY A 297 -18.54 -13.27 -3.93
C GLY A 297 -17.04 -13.59 -3.95
N ARG A 298 -16.27 -13.13 -2.94
CA ARG A 298 -14.85 -13.50 -2.85
C ARG A 298 -14.67 -14.98 -2.48
N ASN A 299 -13.48 -15.48 -2.78
CA ASN A 299 -13.03 -16.80 -2.35
C ASN A 299 -12.56 -16.77 -0.89
N VAL A 300 -12.78 -17.88 -0.20
CA VAL A 300 -12.25 -18.20 1.12
C VAL A 300 -11.76 -19.64 1.10
N GLU A 301 -10.55 -19.88 1.58
CA GLU A 301 -9.97 -21.22 1.67
C GLU A 301 -9.51 -21.49 3.11
N ASN A 302 -10.21 -22.42 3.75
CA ASN A 302 -9.90 -23.05 5.03
C ASN A 302 -9.59 -22.04 6.15
N VAL A 303 -10.52 -21.13 6.41
CA VAL A 303 -10.43 -20.12 7.48
C VAL A 303 -11.33 -20.51 8.64
N ASP A 304 -10.84 -20.41 9.87
CA ASP A 304 -11.68 -20.56 11.06
C ASP A 304 -12.47 -19.27 11.31
N ILE A 305 -13.74 -19.27 10.93
CA ILE A 305 -14.68 -18.16 11.16
C ILE A 305 -15.64 -18.45 12.32
N SER A 306 -15.43 -19.52 13.09
CA SER A 306 -16.26 -19.89 14.24
C SER A 306 -16.38 -18.79 15.32
N PRO A 307 -15.42 -17.85 15.50
CA PRO A 307 -15.64 -16.72 16.41
C PRO A 307 -16.87 -15.86 16.05
N PHE A 308 -17.26 -15.84 14.78
CA PHE A 308 -18.36 -15.00 14.28
C PHE A 308 -19.52 -15.81 13.72
N ILE A 309 -19.28 -17.02 13.24
CA ILE A 309 -20.27 -17.78 12.47
C ILE A 309 -20.23 -19.23 12.92
N ASP A 310 -21.33 -19.69 13.51
CA ASP A 310 -21.56 -21.07 13.92
C ASP A 310 -22.73 -21.67 13.14
N ASN A 311 -22.88 -23.00 13.14
CA ASN A 311 -24.11 -23.68 12.74
C ASN A 311 -24.70 -23.28 11.36
N LEU A 312 -23.84 -23.09 10.35
CA LEU A 312 -24.29 -22.77 9.00
C LEU A 312 -25.29 -23.81 8.44
N PRO A 313 -26.28 -23.39 7.62
CA PRO A 313 -27.19 -24.31 6.96
C PRO A 313 -26.45 -25.43 6.20
N GLY A 314 -26.92 -26.66 6.37
CA GLY A 314 -26.26 -27.85 5.81
C GLY A 314 -25.09 -28.38 6.65
N LYS A 315 -24.90 -27.90 7.88
CA LYS A 315 -23.83 -28.32 8.81
C LYS A 315 -22.43 -28.15 8.19
N LYS A 316 -22.23 -27.03 7.50
CA LYS A 316 -20.89 -26.67 7.01
C LYS A 316 -19.99 -26.39 8.21
N ASP A 317 -18.76 -26.88 8.13
CA ASP A 317 -17.74 -26.64 9.15
C ASP A 317 -17.25 -25.19 9.07
N THR A 318 -17.37 -24.46 10.18
CA THR A 318 -16.95 -23.07 10.31
C THR A 318 -15.53 -22.93 10.85
N THR A 319 -14.94 -24.01 11.39
CA THR A 319 -13.54 -24.07 11.82
C THR A 319 -12.57 -24.27 10.64
N HIS A 320 -13.09 -24.79 9.52
CA HIS A 320 -12.38 -25.03 8.28
C HIS A 320 -13.16 -24.47 7.09
N PHE A 321 -13.63 -23.22 7.20
CA PHE A 321 -14.57 -22.66 6.24
C PHE A 321 -13.91 -22.38 4.88
N SER A 322 -14.52 -22.94 3.83
CA SER A 322 -14.13 -22.72 2.44
C SER A 322 -15.36 -22.43 1.57
N THR A 323 -15.24 -21.45 0.68
CA THR A 323 -16.28 -21.12 -0.32
C THR A 323 -15.69 -20.34 -1.49
N GLU A 324 -16.21 -20.58 -2.69
CA GLU A 324 -15.89 -19.77 -3.87
C GLU A 324 -16.78 -18.52 -4.00
N ASN A 325 -17.80 -18.40 -3.15
CA ASN A 325 -18.81 -17.35 -3.21
C ASN A 325 -19.28 -16.99 -1.79
N ALA A 326 -18.45 -16.26 -1.05
CA ALA A 326 -18.79 -15.78 0.29
C ALA A 326 -19.92 -14.74 0.25
N SER A 327 -20.79 -14.74 1.26
CA SER A 327 -21.74 -13.66 1.54
C SER A 327 -21.04 -12.49 2.24
N GLY A 328 -21.74 -11.36 2.41
CA GLY A 328 -21.19 -10.17 3.05
C GLY A 328 -20.70 -10.43 4.48
N SER A 329 -21.48 -11.14 5.29
CA SER A 329 -21.10 -11.48 6.66
C SER A 329 -19.95 -12.50 6.72
N THR A 330 -19.99 -13.55 5.91
CA THR A 330 -18.91 -14.57 5.89
C THR A 330 -17.61 -14.01 5.33
N SER A 331 -17.66 -13.14 4.32
CA SER A 331 -16.49 -12.46 3.78
C SER A 331 -15.89 -11.46 4.76
N GLN A 332 -16.73 -10.72 5.50
CA GLN A 332 -16.24 -9.77 6.50
C GLN A 332 -15.66 -10.47 7.74
N ALA A 333 -16.31 -11.53 8.23
CA ALA A 333 -15.76 -12.40 9.28
C ALA A 333 -14.39 -12.97 8.86
N THR A 334 -14.32 -13.48 7.63
CA THR A 334 -13.06 -13.94 7.03
C THR A 334 -12.00 -12.84 7.00
N ASN A 335 -12.36 -11.62 6.59
CA ASN A 335 -11.43 -10.50 6.55
C ASN A 335 -10.84 -10.16 7.91
N VAL A 336 -11.64 -10.22 8.99
CA VAL A 336 -11.13 -10.04 10.35
C VAL A 336 -10.10 -11.13 10.65
N ILE A 337 -10.44 -12.40 10.50
CA ILE A 337 -9.54 -13.52 10.83
C ILE A 337 -8.25 -13.47 10.00
N GLU A 338 -8.34 -13.18 8.71
CA GLU A 338 -7.19 -13.04 7.83
C GLU A 338 -6.30 -11.83 8.17
N ALA A 339 -6.88 -10.74 8.68
CA ALA A 339 -6.11 -9.60 9.17
C ALA A 339 -5.36 -9.93 10.46
N LEU A 340 -5.95 -10.75 11.34
CA LEU A 340 -5.29 -11.25 12.55
C LEU A 340 -4.17 -12.23 12.21
N GLU A 341 -4.40 -13.14 11.26
CA GLU A 341 -3.33 -14.01 10.73
C GLU A 341 -2.18 -13.21 10.10
N ALA A 342 -2.49 -12.06 9.49
CA ALA A 342 -1.50 -11.12 8.96
C ALA A 342 -0.83 -10.23 10.04
N GLU A 343 -1.07 -10.52 11.32
CA GLU A 343 -0.52 -9.80 12.48
C GLU A 343 -0.87 -8.31 12.45
N SER A 344 -2.15 -7.97 12.26
CA SER A 344 -2.64 -6.59 12.37
C SER A 344 -2.97 -6.24 13.82
N SER A 345 -2.41 -5.14 14.33
CA SER A 345 -2.70 -4.59 15.67
C SER A 345 -3.91 -3.66 15.71
N LEU A 346 -4.43 -3.23 14.55
CA LEU A 346 -5.53 -2.27 14.45
C LEU A 346 -6.46 -2.59 13.29
N LEU A 347 -7.74 -2.76 13.59
CA LEU A 347 -8.80 -2.87 12.60
C LEU A 347 -9.48 -1.50 12.39
N LEU A 348 -9.60 -1.09 11.14
CA LEU A 348 -10.35 0.08 10.72
C LEU A 348 -11.65 -0.39 10.08
N VAL A 349 -12.80 0.04 10.58
CA VAL A 349 -14.11 -0.47 10.13
C VAL A 349 -15.04 0.69 9.82
N ASP A 350 -15.73 0.62 8.68
CA ASP A 350 -16.78 1.58 8.31
C ASP A 350 -18.11 0.84 8.19
N GLU A 351 -19.12 1.27 8.96
CA GLU A 351 -20.48 0.72 8.90
C GLU A 351 -21.04 0.75 7.46
N ASP A 352 -20.76 1.81 6.69
CA ASP A 352 -21.31 2.00 5.34
C ASP A 352 -20.78 0.97 4.32
N THR A 353 -19.66 0.30 4.61
CA THR A 353 -19.07 -0.74 3.75
C THR A 353 -19.08 -2.14 4.38
N SER A 354 -19.76 -2.27 5.52
CA SER A 354 -19.87 -3.50 6.29
C SER A 354 -21.20 -4.22 6.04
N ALA A 355 -21.23 -5.52 6.32
CA ALA A 355 -22.47 -6.29 6.34
C ALA A 355 -23.24 -5.99 7.63
N THR A 356 -24.45 -5.44 7.53
CA THR A 356 -25.27 -5.05 8.69
C THR A 356 -25.43 -6.19 9.71
N ASN A 357 -25.76 -7.39 9.24
CA ASN A 357 -25.97 -8.57 10.09
C ASN A 357 -24.68 -9.07 10.77
N PHE A 358 -23.51 -8.69 10.24
CA PHE A 358 -22.23 -8.93 10.92
C PHE A 358 -21.95 -7.88 11.97
N MET A 359 -22.31 -6.61 11.73
CA MET A 359 -21.99 -5.52 12.64
C MET A 359 -22.84 -5.53 13.92
N ILE A 360 -24.15 -5.75 13.78
CA ILE A 360 -25.11 -5.56 14.87
C ILE A 360 -26.19 -6.63 14.85
N ARG A 361 -26.90 -6.74 15.96
CA ARG A 361 -28.14 -7.51 16.04
C ARG A 361 -29.14 -6.79 16.92
N ASP A 362 -30.25 -6.39 16.31
CA ASP A 362 -31.36 -5.75 17.01
C ASP A 362 -31.98 -6.72 18.04
N GLY A 363 -32.18 -6.24 19.28
CA GLY A 363 -32.82 -7.01 20.35
C GLY A 363 -34.23 -7.53 20.02
N ARG A 364 -34.98 -6.87 19.12
CA ARG A 364 -36.26 -7.38 18.61
C ARG A 364 -36.08 -8.60 17.71
N MET A 365 -35.03 -8.60 16.89
CA MET A 365 -34.70 -9.77 16.05
C MET A 365 -34.23 -10.95 16.89
N GLN A 366 -33.52 -10.70 18.02
CA GLN A 366 -33.20 -11.75 19.00
C GLN A 366 -34.46 -12.38 19.61
N GLN A 367 -35.50 -11.59 19.91
CA GLN A 367 -36.76 -12.13 20.44
C GLN A 367 -37.55 -12.95 19.42
N LEU A 368 -37.45 -12.62 18.13
CA LEU A 368 -38.15 -13.32 17.06
C LEU A 368 -37.43 -14.61 16.63
N ILE A 369 -36.10 -14.56 16.51
CA ILE A 369 -35.27 -15.66 16.04
C ILE A 369 -34.50 -16.23 17.22
N ALA A 370 -34.87 -17.45 17.61
CA ALA A 370 -34.17 -18.18 18.66
C ALA A 370 -32.65 -18.22 18.41
N PRO A 371 -31.79 -18.02 19.43
CA PRO A 371 -30.34 -17.96 19.29
C PRO A 371 -29.76 -19.12 18.47
N GLU A 372 -30.23 -20.35 18.70
CA GLU A 372 -29.80 -21.55 17.99
C GLU A 372 -30.14 -21.60 16.48
N LYS A 373 -30.95 -20.65 15.98
CA LYS A 373 -31.31 -20.51 14.57
C LYS A 373 -30.63 -19.33 13.87
N GLU A 374 -29.92 -18.48 14.61
CA GLU A 374 -29.13 -17.38 14.04
C GLU A 374 -27.65 -17.75 14.10
N PRO A 375 -27.03 -18.11 12.97
CA PRO A 375 -25.65 -18.57 12.94
C PRO A 375 -24.62 -17.47 13.23
N ILE A 376 -25.00 -16.19 13.17
CA ILE A 376 -24.05 -15.07 13.22
C ILE A 376 -23.97 -14.48 14.64
N THR A 377 -22.76 -14.52 15.21
CA THR A 377 -22.36 -13.72 16.36
C THR A 377 -21.88 -12.34 15.86
N PRO A 378 -22.54 -11.24 16.22
CA PRO A 378 -22.18 -9.91 15.73
C PRO A 378 -20.79 -9.46 16.19
N PHE A 379 -20.11 -8.67 15.38
CA PHE A 379 -18.82 -8.07 15.69
C PHE A 379 -18.84 -7.27 16.99
N SER A 380 -19.95 -6.59 17.27
CA SER A 380 -20.17 -5.88 18.53
C SER A 380 -20.18 -6.78 19.79
N ASN A 381 -20.33 -8.12 19.67
CA ASN A 381 -20.11 -9.06 20.79
C ASN A 381 -18.63 -9.46 20.95
N LYS A 382 -17.85 -9.42 19.86
CA LYS A 382 -16.46 -9.95 19.81
C LYS A 382 -15.38 -8.87 19.79
N VAL A 383 -15.72 -7.62 19.52
CA VAL A 383 -14.74 -6.52 19.44
C VAL A 383 -14.00 -6.31 20.76
N LYS A 384 -14.68 -6.51 21.90
CA LYS A 384 -14.06 -6.42 23.23
C LYS A 384 -13.09 -7.57 23.49
N SER A 385 -13.52 -8.81 23.25
CA SER A 385 -12.65 -9.98 23.44
C SER A 385 -11.47 -9.98 22.45
N LEU A 386 -11.64 -9.43 21.26
CA LEU A 386 -10.55 -9.21 20.32
C LEU A 386 -9.45 -8.32 20.93
N TYR A 387 -9.83 -7.24 21.60
CA TYR A 387 -8.87 -6.38 22.29
C TYR A 387 -8.29 -7.06 23.54
N GLU A 388 -9.12 -7.67 24.39
CA GLU A 388 -8.67 -8.27 25.65
C GLU A 388 -7.77 -9.51 25.45
N ASP A 389 -8.06 -10.35 24.45
CA ASP A 389 -7.33 -11.60 24.22
C ASP A 389 -6.11 -11.43 23.30
N TYR A 390 -6.19 -10.51 22.33
CA TYR A 390 -5.17 -10.36 21.27
C TYR A 390 -4.53 -8.97 21.21
N ASN A 391 -4.94 -8.02 22.05
CA ASN A 391 -4.48 -6.63 22.03
C ASN A 391 -4.68 -5.95 20.66
N VAL A 392 -5.72 -6.35 19.92
CA VAL A 392 -6.05 -5.76 18.63
C VAL A 392 -7.09 -4.68 18.82
N SER A 393 -6.69 -3.45 18.57
CA SER A 393 -7.54 -2.27 18.71
C SER A 393 -8.50 -2.13 17.53
N THR A 394 -9.55 -1.34 17.69
CA THR A 394 -10.53 -1.07 16.64
C THR A 394 -10.89 0.41 16.58
N ILE A 395 -10.80 1.01 15.41
CA ILE A 395 -11.44 2.30 15.11
C ILE A 395 -12.62 2.02 14.19
N LEU A 396 -13.82 2.33 14.67
CA LEU A 396 -15.07 1.99 14.02
C LEU A 396 -15.92 3.25 13.78
N ILE A 397 -16.28 3.51 12.52
CA ILE A 397 -17.34 4.48 12.20
C ILE A 397 -18.70 3.84 12.43
N VAL A 398 -19.56 4.52 13.19
CA VAL A 398 -20.96 4.13 13.40
C VAL A 398 -21.88 5.33 13.21
N GLY A 399 -22.97 5.16 12.49
CA GLY A 399 -24.05 6.14 12.33
C GLY A 399 -25.45 5.57 12.59
N GLY A 400 -25.61 4.24 12.55
CA GLY A 400 -26.92 3.58 12.61
C GLY A 400 -27.27 2.86 13.92
N SER A 401 -26.28 2.57 14.79
CA SER A 401 -26.49 1.78 16.01
C SER A 401 -25.74 2.28 17.24
N GLY A 402 -26.37 2.16 18.41
CA GLY A 402 -25.76 2.41 19.72
C GLY A 402 -25.15 1.16 20.38
N ASP A 403 -25.22 -0.02 19.74
CA ASP A 403 -24.84 -1.31 20.34
C ASP A 403 -23.35 -1.40 20.74
N TYR A 404 -22.53 -0.48 20.26
CA TYR A 404 -21.10 -0.42 20.56
C TYR A 404 -20.76 0.50 21.76
N PHE A 405 -21.70 1.30 22.27
CA PHE A 405 -21.42 2.25 23.37
C PHE A 405 -20.95 1.54 24.64
N ASP A 406 -21.48 0.35 24.94
CA ASP A 406 -21.08 -0.43 26.11
C ASP A 406 -19.60 -0.86 26.07
N VAL A 407 -19.15 -1.26 24.88
CA VAL A 407 -17.81 -1.85 24.68
C VAL A 407 -16.75 -0.83 24.27
N ALA A 408 -17.14 0.34 23.79
CA ALA A 408 -16.20 1.38 23.38
C ALA A 408 -15.45 2.00 24.56
N ASP A 409 -14.14 2.18 24.45
CA ASP A 409 -13.37 2.94 25.42
C ASP A 409 -13.59 4.44 25.22
N GLN A 410 -13.77 4.85 23.96
CA GLN A 410 -13.85 6.25 23.56
C GLN A 410 -14.92 6.42 22.46
N VAL A 411 -15.70 7.51 22.54
CA VAL A 411 -16.69 7.85 21.53
C VAL A 411 -16.49 9.30 21.09
N LEU A 412 -16.12 9.46 19.82
CA LEU A 412 -15.83 10.75 19.21
C LEU A 412 -16.90 11.08 18.18
N MET A 413 -17.56 12.24 18.31
CA MET A 413 -18.60 12.67 17.38
C MET A 413 -18.06 13.69 16.39
N MET A 414 -18.20 13.38 15.10
CA MET A 414 -18.03 14.35 14.01
C MET A 414 -19.32 15.16 13.82
N ASP A 415 -19.20 16.46 13.94
CA ASP A 415 -20.30 17.41 13.80
C ASP A 415 -19.84 18.65 13.03
N GLU A 416 -20.42 18.89 11.85
CA GLU A 416 -20.01 19.96 10.93
C GLU A 416 -18.48 20.00 10.74
N TYR A 417 -17.87 18.83 10.52
CA TYR A 417 -16.43 18.64 10.32
C TYR A 417 -15.54 18.93 11.54
N HIS A 418 -16.14 19.09 12.73
CA HIS A 418 -15.44 19.22 14.01
C HIS A 418 -15.61 17.94 14.84
N LEU A 419 -14.52 17.46 15.42
CA LEU A 419 -14.53 16.29 16.28
C LEU A 419 -14.73 16.69 17.75
N LYS A 420 -15.65 16.02 18.44
CA LYS A 420 -15.97 16.24 19.86
C LYS A 420 -15.82 14.92 20.61
N ASP A 421 -15.31 14.96 21.83
CA ASP A 421 -15.42 13.81 22.73
C ASP A 421 -16.84 13.79 23.32
N VAL A 422 -17.55 12.67 23.13
CA VAL A 422 -18.89 12.40 23.67
C VAL A 422 -18.93 11.08 24.44
N THR A 423 -17.78 10.65 24.96
CA THR A 423 -17.64 9.34 25.60
C THR A 423 -18.57 9.19 26.81
N GLU A 424 -18.63 10.20 27.69
CA GLU A 424 -19.48 10.14 28.88
C GLU A 424 -20.97 10.09 28.51
N GLU A 425 -21.39 10.94 27.56
CA GLU A 425 -22.78 10.96 27.08
C GLU A 425 -23.17 9.61 26.44
N ALA A 426 -22.28 8.99 25.67
CA ALA A 426 -22.53 7.68 25.09
C ALA A 426 -22.65 6.58 26.17
N LYS A 427 -21.82 6.62 27.22
CA LYS A 427 -21.92 5.70 28.36
C LYS A 427 -23.18 5.91 29.19
N GLU A 428 -23.61 7.15 29.38
CA GLU A 428 -24.89 7.45 30.05
C GLU A 428 -26.07 6.87 29.27
N ILE A 429 -26.10 7.03 27.95
CA ILE A 429 -27.14 6.46 27.08
C ILE A 429 -27.18 4.94 27.18
N ALA A 430 -26.01 4.28 27.14
CA ALA A 430 -25.91 2.83 27.19
C ALA A 430 -26.43 2.24 28.52
N ASN A 431 -26.32 2.99 29.61
CA ASN A 431 -26.81 2.59 30.94
C ASN A 431 -28.31 2.87 31.17
N THR A 432 -29.07 3.34 30.18
CA THR A 432 -30.51 3.60 30.34
C THR A 432 -31.33 2.31 30.39
N ASP A 433 -32.27 2.21 31.35
CA ASP A 433 -33.01 0.98 31.70
C ASP A 433 -33.92 0.39 30.59
N GLY A 434 -33.99 1.01 29.41
CA GLY A 434 -34.91 0.65 28.32
C GLY A 434 -34.38 -0.39 27.33
N TYR A 435 -33.07 -0.59 27.24
CA TYR A 435 -32.44 -1.52 26.31
C TYR A 435 -31.26 -2.23 26.98
N LYS A 436 -31.45 -3.52 27.29
CA LYS A 436 -30.37 -4.40 27.72
C LYS A 436 -30.11 -5.39 26.62
N ARG A 437 -28.92 -5.32 26.06
CA ARG A 437 -28.44 -6.30 25.10
C ARG A 437 -28.07 -7.58 25.82
N GLU A 438 -28.59 -8.71 25.33
CA GLU A 438 -28.08 -10.02 25.75
C GLU A 438 -26.76 -10.27 25.01
N ILE A 439 -25.68 -10.42 25.77
CA ILE A 439 -24.37 -10.82 25.23
C ILE A 439 -24.45 -12.32 24.97
N ASP A 440 -24.80 -12.67 23.74
CA ASP A 440 -24.78 -14.05 23.25
C ASP A 440 -23.34 -14.46 22.88
N GLY A 441 -22.87 -15.59 23.42
CA GLY A 441 -21.62 -16.25 22.99
C GLY A 441 -20.51 -16.32 24.04
N ASP A 442 -19.41 -16.99 23.68
CA ASP A 442 -18.21 -17.07 24.53
C ASP A 442 -17.58 -15.69 24.71
N GLN A 443 -17.12 -15.42 25.94
CA GLN A 443 -16.40 -14.19 26.28
C GLN A 443 -14.97 -14.19 25.74
N SER A 444 -14.40 -15.34 25.40
CA SER A 444 -13.14 -15.37 24.64
C SER A 444 -13.39 -15.20 23.14
N PHE A 445 -12.40 -14.66 22.43
CA PHE A 445 -12.40 -14.58 20.97
C PHE A 445 -12.17 -15.97 20.32
N GLY A 446 -11.52 -16.90 21.03
CA GLY A 446 -11.13 -18.21 20.52
C GLY A 446 -9.65 -18.26 20.15
N VAL A 447 -9.23 -19.32 19.43
CA VAL A 447 -7.82 -19.53 19.03
C VAL A 447 -7.61 -19.12 17.57
N LEU A 448 -6.61 -18.29 17.30
CA LEU A 448 -6.21 -17.98 15.93
C LEU A 448 -5.41 -19.12 15.31
N SER A 449 -5.84 -19.54 14.12
CA SER A 449 -5.13 -20.53 13.32
C SER A 449 -4.12 -19.87 12.38
N HIS A 450 -3.01 -20.56 12.13
CA HIS A 450 -2.00 -20.14 11.16
C HIS A 450 -1.96 -21.14 10.01
N ARG A 451 -2.52 -20.77 8.87
CA ARG A 451 -2.74 -21.67 7.74
C ARG A 451 -1.43 -21.93 7.01
N ILE A 452 -1.21 -23.18 6.61
CA ILE A 452 0.00 -23.60 5.90
C ILE A 452 -0.32 -23.70 4.40
N PRO A 453 0.31 -22.89 3.53
CA PRO A 453 0.09 -22.97 2.09
C PRO A 453 0.68 -24.26 1.53
N LEU A 454 -0.05 -24.86 0.58
CA LEU A 454 0.31 -26.10 -0.05
C LEU A 454 0.93 -25.88 -1.43
N THR A 455 1.88 -26.73 -1.81
CA THR A 455 2.57 -26.69 -3.12
C THR A 455 1.62 -26.72 -4.31
N ASP A 456 0.44 -27.33 -4.13
CA ASP A 456 -0.57 -27.47 -5.18
C ASP A 456 -1.32 -26.17 -5.47
N SER A 457 -1.17 -25.14 -4.63
CA SER A 457 -1.78 -23.81 -4.83
C SER A 457 -1.45 -23.22 -6.21
N PHE A 458 -0.23 -23.45 -6.71
CA PHE A 458 0.26 -22.83 -7.95
C PHE A 458 0.72 -23.87 -8.98
N SER A 459 -0.23 -24.66 -9.48
CA SER A 459 0.02 -25.80 -10.36
C SER A 459 0.29 -25.46 -11.84
N LYS A 460 0.10 -24.21 -12.28
CA LYS A 460 0.21 -23.84 -13.70
C LYS A 460 1.64 -23.93 -14.22
N LYS A 461 1.78 -24.26 -15.52
CA LYS A 461 3.06 -24.47 -16.20
C LYS A 461 3.28 -23.52 -17.38
N GLY A 462 4.49 -23.50 -17.93
CA GLY A 462 4.81 -22.78 -19.18
C GLY A 462 4.59 -21.26 -19.11
N LYS A 463 3.77 -20.72 -20.02
CA LYS A 463 3.43 -19.28 -20.04
C LYS A 463 2.34 -18.91 -19.02
N GLU A 464 1.54 -19.88 -18.59
CA GLU A 464 0.40 -19.67 -17.69
C GLU A 464 0.82 -19.52 -16.23
N LYS A 465 2.05 -19.93 -15.88
CA LYS A 465 2.62 -19.72 -14.54
C LYS A 465 3.01 -18.26 -14.25
N ARG A 466 2.78 -17.33 -15.19
CA ARG A 466 3.21 -15.94 -15.06
C ARG A 466 2.14 -15.10 -14.39
N PHE A 467 2.57 -14.28 -13.44
CA PHE A 467 1.76 -13.22 -12.87
C PHE A 467 1.86 -11.94 -13.73
N LYS A 468 0.76 -11.20 -13.83
CA LYS A 468 0.71 -9.90 -14.51
C LYS A 468 -0.24 -8.96 -13.77
N ALA A 469 0.24 -7.80 -13.37
CA ALA A 469 -0.62 -6.76 -12.82
C ALA A 469 -1.46 -6.11 -13.92
N LYS A 470 -2.64 -5.64 -13.53
CA LYS A 470 -3.64 -4.97 -14.37
C LYS A 470 -4.19 -3.77 -13.60
N GLY A 471 -3.35 -2.74 -13.47
CA GLY A 471 -3.63 -1.59 -12.62
C GLY A 471 -3.60 -1.95 -11.13
N LEU A 472 -4.25 -1.12 -10.32
CA LEU A 472 -4.21 -1.17 -8.87
C LEU A 472 -5.01 -2.32 -8.24
N HIS A 473 -6.07 -2.79 -8.91
CA HIS A 473 -7.05 -3.69 -8.27
C HIS A 473 -7.12 -5.09 -8.90
N SER A 474 -6.18 -5.46 -9.77
CA SER A 474 -6.22 -6.77 -10.42
C SER A 474 -4.85 -7.32 -10.74
N ILE A 475 -4.66 -8.61 -10.43
CA ILE A 475 -3.52 -9.41 -10.85
C ILE A 475 -4.03 -10.64 -11.60
N MET A 476 -3.35 -11.02 -12.69
CA MET A 476 -3.65 -12.23 -13.45
C MET A 476 -2.60 -13.30 -13.19
N TYR A 477 -3.01 -14.50 -12.78
CA TYR A 477 -2.17 -15.70 -12.80
C TYR A 477 -2.54 -16.58 -14.00
N GLY A 478 -1.77 -16.46 -15.08
CA GLY A 478 -2.18 -16.98 -16.38
C GLY A 478 -3.43 -16.25 -16.91
N HIS A 479 -4.58 -16.92 -16.84
CA HIS A 479 -5.89 -16.38 -17.20
C HIS A 479 -6.82 -16.16 -16.01
N ASP A 480 -6.39 -16.49 -14.79
CA ASP A 480 -7.24 -16.38 -13.61
C ASP A 480 -7.04 -15.02 -12.98
N PRO A 481 -8.11 -14.22 -12.81
CA PRO A 481 -8.02 -12.96 -12.11
C PRO A 481 -7.96 -13.18 -10.59
N ILE A 482 -7.11 -12.41 -9.95
CA ILE A 482 -7.10 -12.15 -8.51
C ILE A 482 -7.60 -10.72 -8.37
N ASN A 483 -8.80 -10.57 -7.79
CA ASN A 483 -9.42 -9.28 -7.56
C ASN A 483 -8.92 -8.68 -6.24
N LEU A 484 -8.42 -7.46 -6.28
CA LEU A 484 -7.86 -6.74 -5.12
C LEU A 484 -8.68 -5.49 -4.76
N THR A 485 -9.89 -5.32 -5.31
CA THR A 485 -10.74 -4.16 -5.01
C THR A 485 -11.01 -4.00 -3.51
N GLY A 486 -11.12 -5.09 -2.74
CA GLY A 486 -11.31 -5.01 -1.29
C GLY A 486 -10.04 -4.71 -0.48
N LEU A 487 -8.87 -4.59 -1.12
CA LEU A 487 -7.63 -4.12 -0.50
C LEU A 487 -7.48 -2.63 -0.76
N GLU A 488 -8.31 -1.83 -0.09
CA GLU A 488 -8.44 -0.39 -0.36
C GLU A 488 -7.17 0.40 -0.05
N GLN A 489 -6.32 -0.11 0.83
CA GLN A 489 -5.06 0.51 1.24
C GLN A 489 -3.90 0.29 0.24
N LEU A 490 -4.15 -0.38 -0.90
CA LEU A 490 -3.26 -0.26 -2.06
C LEU A 490 -3.40 1.15 -2.66
N VAL A 491 -2.27 1.83 -2.88
CA VAL A 491 -2.21 3.23 -3.33
C VAL A 491 -1.58 3.40 -4.71
N ASP A 492 -0.82 2.40 -5.19
CA ASP A 492 0.01 2.56 -6.39
C ASP A 492 0.11 1.29 -7.24
N ASP A 493 0.02 1.42 -8.58
CA ASP A 493 0.17 0.31 -9.54
C ASP A 493 1.53 -0.40 -9.40
N SER A 494 2.57 0.29 -8.95
CA SER A 494 3.88 -0.29 -8.67
C SER A 494 3.84 -1.25 -7.48
N GLN A 495 2.88 -1.13 -6.55
CA GLN A 495 2.64 -2.13 -5.51
C GLN A 495 2.07 -3.42 -6.11
N THR A 496 1.08 -3.34 -7.00
CA THR A 496 0.57 -4.56 -7.65
C THR A 496 1.61 -5.21 -8.56
N ASN A 497 2.45 -4.42 -9.23
CA ASN A 497 3.61 -4.95 -9.94
C ASN A 497 4.57 -5.69 -8.98
N ALA A 498 4.88 -5.12 -7.82
CA ALA A 498 5.71 -5.77 -6.80
C ALA A 498 5.07 -7.07 -6.31
N ILE A 499 3.78 -7.08 -6.01
CA ILE A 499 3.04 -8.28 -5.59
C ILE A 499 3.17 -9.40 -6.63
N THR A 500 3.20 -9.11 -7.94
CA THR A 500 3.41 -10.16 -8.94
C THR A 500 4.80 -10.82 -8.85
N VAL A 501 5.83 -10.04 -8.50
CA VAL A 501 7.19 -10.55 -8.30
C VAL A 501 7.26 -11.33 -6.99
N MET A 502 6.63 -10.82 -5.94
CA MET A 502 6.55 -11.46 -4.62
C MET A 502 5.80 -12.80 -4.69
N LEU A 503 4.67 -12.89 -5.38
CA LEU A 503 3.94 -14.14 -5.57
C LEU A 503 4.78 -15.18 -6.33
N ASP A 504 5.53 -14.74 -7.34
CA ASP A 504 6.43 -15.61 -8.09
C ASP A 504 7.60 -16.12 -7.23
N TYR A 505 8.14 -15.28 -6.35
CA TYR A 505 9.15 -15.65 -5.34
C TYR A 505 8.57 -16.60 -4.29
N PHE A 506 7.47 -16.22 -3.65
CA PHE A 506 6.78 -16.97 -2.61
C PHE A 506 6.42 -18.39 -3.08
N ARG A 507 5.88 -18.53 -4.31
CA ARG A 507 5.61 -19.85 -4.89
C ARG A 507 6.85 -20.74 -4.95
N ARG A 508 8.02 -20.18 -5.25
CA ARG A 508 9.27 -20.96 -5.45
C ARG A 508 9.99 -21.25 -4.15
N HIS A 509 9.91 -20.34 -3.19
CA HIS A 509 10.79 -20.32 -2.02
C HIS A 509 10.03 -20.32 -0.69
N GLY A 510 8.81 -19.78 -0.64
CA GLY A 510 8.01 -19.67 0.58
C GLY A 510 7.09 -20.85 0.87
N ILE A 511 6.75 -21.67 -0.14
CA ILE A 511 5.83 -22.81 0.05
C ILE A 511 6.61 -24.11 0.24
N ASN A 512 6.62 -24.63 1.47
CA ASN A 512 7.28 -25.87 1.87
C ASN A 512 6.35 -26.88 2.58
N ASN A 513 5.03 -26.62 2.62
CA ASN A 513 4.02 -27.40 3.33
C ASN A 513 4.22 -27.51 4.86
N GLN A 514 5.06 -26.64 5.44
CA GLN A 514 5.42 -26.60 6.87
C GLN A 514 5.22 -25.20 7.48
N ASN A 515 5.81 -24.17 6.87
CA ASN A 515 5.70 -22.78 7.34
C ASN A 515 4.29 -22.25 7.09
N SER A 516 3.74 -21.50 8.04
CA SER A 516 2.49 -20.79 7.82
C SER A 516 2.65 -19.66 6.80
N ILE A 517 1.52 -19.15 6.29
CA ILE A 517 1.50 -17.99 5.38
C ILE A 517 2.28 -16.82 5.98
N ILE A 518 2.04 -16.50 7.25
CA ILE A 518 2.69 -15.37 7.94
C ILE A 518 4.19 -15.62 8.13
N GLN A 519 4.61 -16.83 8.51
CA GLN A 519 6.03 -17.17 8.66
C GLN A 519 6.79 -17.03 7.33
N ALA A 520 6.27 -17.63 6.26
CA ALA A 520 6.89 -17.54 4.94
C ALA A 520 6.88 -16.10 4.38
N THR A 521 5.86 -15.30 4.73
CA THR A 521 5.82 -13.88 4.38
C THR A 521 6.89 -13.10 5.15
N ASN A 522 7.00 -13.30 6.47
CA ASN A 522 8.00 -12.62 7.30
C ASN A 522 9.43 -12.95 6.84
N GLU A 523 9.74 -14.22 6.49
CA GLU A 523 11.03 -14.61 5.89
C GLU A 523 11.33 -13.82 4.60
N MET A 524 10.33 -13.65 3.73
CA MET A 524 10.48 -12.87 2.50
C MET A 524 10.70 -11.38 2.79
N TYR A 525 10.00 -10.79 3.76
CA TYR A 525 10.20 -9.39 4.14
C TYR A 525 11.55 -9.15 4.82
N HIS A 526 12.07 -10.11 5.61
CA HIS A 526 13.43 -10.05 6.13
C HIS A 526 14.47 -10.04 4.99
N LEU A 527 14.27 -10.82 3.93
CA LEU A 527 15.14 -10.75 2.75
C LEU A 527 15.08 -9.37 2.08
N ILE A 528 13.87 -8.80 1.90
CA ILE A 528 13.71 -7.45 1.35
C ILE A 528 14.42 -6.41 2.22
N GLU A 529 14.33 -6.52 3.54
CA GLU A 529 14.97 -5.59 4.47
C GLU A 529 16.50 -5.57 4.30
N HIS A 530 17.11 -6.74 4.07
CA HIS A 530 18.56 -6.89 3.95
C HIS A 530 19.12 -6.70 2.53
N GLU A 531 18.39 -7.15 1.51
CA GLU A 531 18.88 -7.20 0.12
C GLU A 531 18.11 -6.28 -0.85
N GLY A 532 17.03 -5.64 -0.38
CA GLY A 532 16.16 -4.78 -1.17
C GLY A 532 15.08 -5.54 -1.96
N LEU A 533 14.07 -4.81 -2.44
CA LEU A 533 12.91 -5.37 -3.14
C LEU A 533 13.29 -6.13 -4.42
N GLU A 534 14.34 -5.70 -5.12
CA GLU A 534 14.83 -6.39 -6.32
C GLU A 534 15.37 -7.80 -6.07
N ALA A 535 15.75 -8.17 -4.84
CA ALA A 535 16.26 -9.50 -4.50
C ALA A 535 15.24 -10.61 -4.84
N LEU A 536 13.95 -10.27 -4.86
CA LEU A 536 12.87 -11.20 -5.22
C LEU A 536 12.76 -11.45 -6.73
N SER A 537 13.32 -10.55 -7.54
CA SER A 537 13.22 -10.59 -9.00
C SER A 537 14.23 -11.54 -9.62
N HIS A 538 13.76 -12.37 -10.56
CA HIS A 538 14.65 -13.16 -11.42
C HIS A 538 15.41 -12.33 -12.47
N PHE A 539 15.07 -11.05 -12.61
CA PHE A 539 15.59 -10.23 -13.69
C PHE A 539 16.90 -9.58 -13.27
N ASN A 540 18.01 -10.02 -13.88
CA ASN A 540 19.29 -9.36 -13.73
C ASN A 540 19.29 -8.02 -14.49
N GLY A 541 19.05 -6.92 -13.77
CA GLY A 541 18.96 -5.55 -14.31
C GLY A 541 17.68 -4.84 -13.85
N HIS A 542 17.11 -3.96 -14.68
CA HIS A 542 15.85 -3.26 -14.37
C HIS A 542 14.65 -4.22 -14.19
N PRO A 543 14.16 -4.45 -12.96
CA PRO A 543 13.09 -5.43 -12.72
C PRO A 543 11.74 -4.94 -13.25
N GLY A 544 11.53 -3.63 -13.21
CA GLY A 544 10.30 -2.92 -13.57
C GLY A 544 10.08 -1.82 -12.54
N HIS A 545 8.94 -1.16 -12.62
CA HIS A 545 8.47 -0.25 -11.58
C HIS A 545 7.78 -1.09 -10.50
N LEU A 546 8.43 -1.20 -9.35
CA LEU A 546 7.98 -1.93 -8.17
C LEU A 546 8.01 -0.96 -6.99
N ALA A 547 6.98 -1.02 -6.16
CA ALA A 547 6.90 -0.34 -4.88
C ALA A 547 6.55 -1.37 -3.81
N LEU A 548 7.21 -1.34 -2.66
CA LEU A 548 7.01 -2.33 -1.61
C LEU A 548 5.57 -2.24 -1.06
N PRO A 549 4.70 -3.25 -1.24
CA PRO A 549 3.44 -3.35 -0.49
C PRO A 549 3.75 -3.70 0.98
N ARG A 550 2.75 -3.62 1.87
CA ARG A 550 2.90 -4.15 3.23
C ARG A 550 2.59 -5.64 3.24
N LYS A 551 3.01 -6.33 4.30
CA LYS A 551 2.76 -7.78 4.45
C LYS A 551 1.26 -8.09 4.39
N GLN A 552 0.43 -7.17 4.91
CA GLN A 552 -1.02 -7.23 4.89
C GLN A 552 -1.59 -7.29 3.46
N GLU A 553 -1.14 -6.42 2.55
CA GLU A 553 -1.60 -6.46 1.15
C GLU A 553 -1.13 -7.73 0.42
N PHE A 554 0.07 -8.22 0.73
CA PHE A 554 0.58 -9.46 0.14
C PHE A 554 -0.25 -10.67 0.58
N ILE A 555 -0.46 -10.84 1.89
CA ILE A 555 -1.27 -11.94 2.45
C ILE A 555 -2.73 -11.80 1.98
N GLY A 556 -3.28 -10.59 2.01
CA GLY A 556 -4.62 -10.31 1.51
C GLY A 556 -4.79 -10.64 0.02
N THR A 557 -3.73 -10.48 -0.78
CA THR A 557 -3.71 -10.91 -2.19
C THR A 557 -3.74 -12.44 -2.31
N LEU A 558 -2.91 -13.13 -1.52
CA LEU A 558 -2.86 -14.59 -1.50
C LEU A 558 -4.23 -15.17 -1.15
N ASN A 559 -4.88 -14.62 -0.12
CA ASN A 559 -6.19 -15.04 0.37
C ASN A 559 -7.33 -14.86 -0.65
N ARG A 560 -7.19 -13.91 -1.58
CA ARG A 560 -8.15 -13.68 -2.66
C ARG A 560 -7.88 -14.52 -3.90
N TYR A 561 -6.77 -15.27 -3.94
CA TYR A 561 -6.47 -16.17 -5.05
C TYR A 561 -7.32 -17.45 -4.96
N ARG A 562 -8.21 -17.64 -5.95
CA ARG A 562 -9.12 -18.80 -6.03
C ARG A 562 -8.45 -20.16 -6.09
N GLY A 563 -7.18 -20.22 -6.51
CA GLY A 563 -6.41 -21.47 -6.56
C GLY A 563 -5.64 -21.77 -5.29
N LEU A 564 -5.70 -20.91 -4.26
CA LEU A 564 -5.02 -21.14 -2.99
C LEU A 564 -5.49 -22.46 -2.37
N LYS A 565 -4.54 -23.24 -1.85
CA LYS A 565 -4.77 -24.45 -1.08
C LYS A 565 -3.97 -24.36 0.21
N VAL A 566 -4.63 -24.47 1.34
CA VAL A 566 -4.00 -24.37 2.66
C VAL A 566 -4.55 -25.46 3.59
N LYS A 567 -3.80 -25.82 4.63
CA LYS A 567 -4.24 -26.72 5.70
C LYS A 567 -4.09 -26.06 7.06
#